data_AF-A0A433QIU4-F1
#
_entry.id   AF-A0A433QIU4-F1
#
_cell.length_a   1.000
_cell.length_b   1.000
_cell.length_c   1.000
_cell.angle_alpha   90.00
_cell.angle_beta   90.00
_cell.angle_gamma   90.00
#
_symmetry.space_group_name_H-M   'P 1'
#
loop_
_entity.id
_entity.type
_entity.pdbx_description
1 polymer ?
#
loop_
_entity_poly.entity_id
_entity_poly.type
_entity_poly.pdbx_seq_one_letter_code
_entity_poly.pdbx_strand_id
1 'polypeptide(L)'
;MDSDRSYVAVATEPILLEKYVMTCGVFLYCATNTPEVVRMAREFWDFALSLRYHRAAHESNVIAAIFFGLQIVLTMSVQPDRRLMDEFGRELAETREWVVGELAQYYLKNRRR
;
A
#
# COMPACT_ATOMS: atom_id res chain seq x y z
N MET A 1 17.34 -20.93 -12.97
CA MET A 1 17.00 -21.35 -11.58
C MET A 1 17.28 -20.27 -10.53
N ASP A 2 18.11 -19.25 -10.78
CA ASP A 2 18.36 -18.18 -9.79
C ASP A 2 17.24 -17.12 -9.67
N SER A 3 16.45 -16.91 -10.72
CA SER A 3 15.38 -15.90 -10.75
C SER A 3 14.32 -16.10 -9.65
N ASP A 4 13.86 -17.34 -9.45
CA ASP A 4 12.88 -17.67 -8.41
C ASP A 4 13.39 -17.34 -7.00
N ARG A 5 14.70 -17.53 -6.76
CA ARG A 5 15.31 -17.22 -5.48
C ARG A 5 15.34 -15.73 -5.20
N SER A 6 15.58 -14.91 -6.23
CA SER A 6 15.55 -13.45 -6.10
C SER A 6 14.14 -12.91 -5.83
N TYR A 7 13.09 -13.46 -6.47
CA TYR A 7 11.72 -13.03 -6.20
C TYR A 7 11.27 -13.39 -4.78
N VAL A 8 11.59 -14.60 -4.32
CA VAL A 8 11.31 -15.01 -2.94
C VAL A 8 12.03 -14.07 -1.97
N ALA A 9 13.30 -13.74 -2.21
CA ALA A 9 14.05 -12.83 -1.36
C ALA A 9 13.42 -11.44 -1.26
N VAL A 10 12.97 -10.85 -2.38
CA VAL A 10 12.28 -9.54 -2.38
C VAL A 10 10.96 -9.59 -1.61
N ALA A 11 10.22 -10.70 -1.70
CA ALA A 11 8.95 -10.88 -1.00
C ALA A 11 9.13 -11.18 0.51
N THR A 12 10.21 -11.88 0.89
CA THR A 12 10.42 -12.31 2.28
C THR A 12 11.22 -11.33 3.12
N GLU A 13 12.08 -10.51 2.51
CA GLU A 13 12.94 -9.57 3.23
C GLU A 13 12.22 -8.23 3.41
N PRO A 14 11.88 -7.82 4.66
CA PRO A 14 11.07 -6.61 4.90
C PRO A 14 11.68 -5.34 4.33
N ILE A 15 13.01 -5.21 4.35
CA ILE A 15 13.71 -4.02 3.81
C ILE A 15 13.56 -3.96 2.29
N LEU A 16 13.69 -5.08 1.59
CA LEU A 16 13.53 -5.11 0.13
C LEU A 16 12.08 -4.84 -0.26
N LEU A 17 11.13 -5.44 0.46
CA LEU A 17 9.71 -5.21 0.25
C LEU A 17 9.34 -3.74 0.50
N GLU A 18 9.83 -3.13 1.58
CA GLU A 18 9.67 -1.70 1.87
C GLU A 18 10.14 -0.84 0.69
N LYS A 19 11.36 -1.06 0.19
CA LYS A 19 11.90 -0.30 -0.94
C LYS A 19 11.09 -0.51 -2.20
N TYR A 20 10.70 -1.75 -2.50
CA TYR A 20 9.88 -2.07 -3.64
C TYR A 20 8.54 -1.33 -3.63
N VAL A 21 7.80 -1.41 -2.51
CA VAL A 21 6.51 -0.73 -2.34
C VAL A 21 6.67 0.78 -2.45
N MET A 22 7.69 1.38 -1.82
CA MET A 22 7.95 2.82 -1.94
C MET A 22 8.26 3.21 -3.39
N THR A 23 9.08 2.45 -4.11
CA THR A 23 9.39 2.72 -5.51
C THR A 23 8.12 2.68 -6.38
N CYS A 24 7.24 1.71 -6.17
CA CYS A 24 5.94 1.67 -6.85
C CYS A 24 5.09 2.91 -6.55
N GLY A 25 5.04 3.36 -5.29
CA GLY A 25 4.36 4.60 -4.91
C GLY A 25 4.95 5.83 -5.61
N VAL A 26 6.27 5.96 -5.66
CA VAL A 26 6.96 7.04 -6.39
C VAL A 26 6.63 7.02 -7.88
N PHE A 27 6.65 5.85 -8.52
CA PHE A 27 6.26 5.75 -9.93
C PHE A 27 4.81 6.17 -10.17
N LEU A 28 3.89 5.77 -9.28
CA LEU A 28 2.50 6.21 -9.36
C LEU A 28 2.39 7.73 -9.25
N TYR A 29 3.11 8.35 -8.32
CA TYR A 29 3.15 9.80 -8.18
C TYR A 29 3.76 10.49 -9.41
N CYS A 30 4.79 9.93 -10.03
CA CYS A 30 5.35 10.48 -11.26
C CYS A 30 4.41 10.31 -12.47
N ALA A 31 3.54 9.29 -12.46
CA ALA A 31 2.60 8.98 -13.54
C ALA A 31 1.31 9.84 -13.51
N THR A 32 1.24 10.86 -12.65
CA THR A 32 0.09 11.76 -12.44
C THR A 32 -0.63 12.24 -13.70
N ASN A 33 0.13 12.53 -14.77
CA ASN A 33 -0.40 13.09 -16.03
C ASN A 33 -0.54 12.05 -17.16
N THR A 34 -0.61 10.77 -16.81
CA THR A 34 -0.78 9.67 -17.77
C THR A 34 -2.23 9.20 -17.83
N PRO A 35 -2.73 8.76 -18.99
CA PRO A 35 -4.10 8.24 -19.11
C PRO A 35 -4.33 6.97 -18.27
N GLU A 36 -3.25 6.24 -17.96
CA GLU A 36 -3.29 4.98 -17.22
C GLU A 36 -3.28 5.15 -15.70
N VAL A 37 -3.19 6.39 -15.18
CA VAL A 37 -3.00 6.67 -13.75
C VAL A 37 -4.06 6.02 -12.85
N VAL A 38 -5.31 5.98 -13.31
CA VAL A 38 -6.42 5.34 -12.57
C VAL A 38 -6.24 3.82 -12.51
N ARG A 39 -5.81 3.20 -13.62
CA ARG A 39 -5.52 1.76 -13.66
C ARG A 39 -4.33 1.42 -12.76
N MET A 40 -3.26 2.20 -12.86
CA MET A 40 -2.07 2.04 -12.02
C MET A 40 -2.39 2.21 -10.53
N ALA A 41 -3.25 3.18 -10.19
CA ALA A 41 -3.70 3.38 -8.82
C ALA A 41 -4.51 2.19 -8.28
N ARG A 42 -5.40 1.61 -9.11
CA ARG A 42 -6.16 0.41 -8.76
C ARG A 42 -5.26 -0.80 -8.53
N GLU A 43 -4.37 -1.08 -9.48
CA GLU A 43 -3.40 -2.19 -9.38
C GLU A 43 -2.51 -2.02 -8.14
N PHE A 44 -2.05 -0.79 -7.85
CA PHE A 44 -1.28 -0.51 -6.66
C PHE A 44 -2.10 -0.73 -5.37
N TRP A 45 -3.36 -0.30 -5.34
CA TRP A 45 -4.24 -0.47 -4.18
C TRP A 45 -4.51 -1.95 -3.90
N ASP A 46 -4.85 -2.73 -4.92
CA ASP A 46 -5.05 -4.18 -4.81
C ASP A 46 -3.79 -4.87 -4.31
N PHE A 47 -2.62 -4.49 -4.84
CA PHE A 47 -1.33 -4.97 -4.36
C PHE A 47 -1.11 -4.63 -2.89
N ALA A 48 -1.29 -3.37 -2.50
CA ALA A 48 -1.17 -2.92 -1.12
C ALA A 48 -2.09 -3.66 -0.15
N LEU A 49 -3.35 -3.88 -0.52
CA LEU A 49 -4.31 -4.66 0.28
C LEU A 49 -3.93 -6.14 0.34
N SER A 50 -3.38 -6.72 -0.73
CA SER A 50 -2.93 -8.11 -0.72
C SER A 50 -1.76 -8.33 0.27
N LEU A 51 -0.88 -7.32 0.42
CA LEU A 51 0.26 -7.38 1.32
C LEU A 51 -0.15 -7.48 2.79
N ARG A 52 -1.37 -7.09 3.18
CA ARG A 52 -1.84 -7.18 4.59
C ARG A 52 -1.78 -8.60 5.17
N TYR A 53 -1.80 -9.62 4.32
CA TYR A 53 -1.73 -11.02 4.72
C TYR A 53 -0.29 -11.57 4.70
N HIS A 54 0.68 -10.78 4.21
CA HIS A 54 2.06 -11.21 4.08
C HIS A 54 2.81 -10.97 5.40
N ARG A 55 3.52 -12.00 5.89
CA ARG A 55 4.31 -11.93 7.13
C ARG A 55 5.26 -10.72 7.22
N ALA A 56 5.95 -10.39 6.12
CA ALA A 56 6.90 -9.28 6.07
C ALA A 56 6.21 -7.90 6.14
N ALA A 57 4.91 -7.82 5.85
CA ALA A 57 4.14 -6.58 5.89
C ALA A 57 3.74 -6.14 7.31
N HIS A 58 3.97 -6.97 8.34
CA HIS A 58 3.75 -6.56 9.74
C HIS A 58 4.93 -5.76 10.33
N GLU A 59 6.03 -5.61 9.59
CA GLU A 59 7.12 -4.74 9.99
C GLU A 59 6.74 -3.27 9.76
N SER A 60 7.07 -2.41 10.73
CA SER A 60 6.61 -1.01 10.74
C SER A 60 7.08 -0.20 9.53
N ASN A 61 8.24 -0.54 8.97
CA ASN A 61 8.78 0.09 7.77
C ASN A 61 7.95 -0.26 6.53
N VAL A 62 7.52 -1.51 6.37
CA VAL A 62 6.68 -1.94 5.25
C VAL A 62 5.28 -1.35 5.36
N ILE A 63 4.69 -1.32 6.57
CA ILE A 63 3.40 -0.64 6.80
C ILE A 63 3.48 0.83 6.41
N ALA A 64 4.55 1.53 6.82
CA ALA A 64 4.75 2.93 6.46
C ALA A 64 4.89 3.12 4.93
N ALA A 65 5.60 2.22 4.25
CA ALA A 65 5.73 2.24 2.79
C ALA A 65 4.37 2.02 2.08
N ILE A 66 3.56 1.10 2.58
CA ILE A 66 2.21 0.84 2.05
C ILE A 66 1.33 2.08 2.24
N PHE A 67 1.31 2.67 3.43
CA PHE A 67 0.52 3.88 3.71
C PHE A 67 0.98 5.07 2.88
N PHE A 68 2.28 5.23 2.65
CA PHE A 68 2.80 6.24 1.74
C PHE A 68 2.22 6.07 0.32
N GLY A 69 2.21 4.85 -0.22
CA GLY A 69 1.64 4.60 -1.54
C GLY A 69 0.12 4.79 -1.60
N LEU A 70 -0.62 4.33 -0.58
CA LEU A 70 -2.08 4.54 -0.50
C LEU A 70 -2.43 6.02 -0.39
N GLN A 71 -1.63 6.81 0.34
CA GLN A 71 -1.77 8.26 0.38
C GLN A 71 -1.61 8.88 -1.01
N ILE A 72 -0.68 8.40 -1.83
CA ILE A 72 -0.48 8.87 -3.21
C ILE A 72 -1.72 8.58 -4.04
N VAL A 73 -2.25 7.35 -3.97
CA VAL A 73 -3.50 6.98 -4.67
C VAL A 73 -4.63 7.94 -4.29
N LEU A 74 -4.85 8.17 -2.99
CA LEU A 74 -5.88 9.10 -2.53
C LEU A 74 -5.64 10.52 -3.03
N THR A 75 -4.41 11.01 -2.96
CA THR A 75 -4.06 12.37 -3.41
C THR A 75 -4.29 12.56 -4.90
N MET A 76 -3.95 11.52 -5.68
CA MET A 76 -4.11 11.47 -7.13
C MET A 76 -5.58 11.43 -7.56
N SER A 77 -6.38 10.64 -6.85
CA SER A 77 -7.77 10.38 -7.20
C SER A 77 -8.75 11.46 -6.68
N VAL A 78 -8.30 12.43 -5.89
CA VAL A 78 -9.11 13.55 -5.34
C VAL A 78 -9.33 14.70 -6.36
N GLN A 79 -9.51 14.34 -7.63
CA GLN A 79 -10.03 15.25 -8.66
C GLN A 79 -11.19 14.57 -9.41
N PRO A 80 -12.45 15.03 -9.34
CA PRO A 80 -13.24 15.53 -8.21
C PRO A 80 -14.01 14.39 -7.47
N ASP A 81 -14.25 14.58 -6.17
CA ASP A 81 -14.68 13.63 -5.11
C ASP A 81 -15.73 12.53 -5.42
N ARG A 82 -16.49 12.60 -6.51
CA ARG A 82 -17.49 11.57 -6.84
C ARG A 82 -16.88 10.29 -7.41
N ARG A 83 -15.84 10.40 -8.23
CA ARG A 83 -15.25 9.22 -8.89
C ARG A 83 -14.55 8.30 -7.90
N LEU A 84 -14.00 8.82 -6.81
CA LEU A 84 -13.32 8.01 -5.80
C LEU A 84 -14.29 7.04 -5.10
N MET A 85 -15.46 7.53 -4.67
CA MET A 85 -16.45 6.68 -4.00
C MET A 85 -17.07 5.67 -4.96
N ASP A 86 -17.37 6.12 -6.18
CA ASP A 86 -17.99 5.27 -7.20
C ASP A 86 -17.01 4.19 -7.71
N GLU A 87 -15.71 4.50 -7.83
CA GLU A 87 -14.72 3.59 -8.43
C GLU A 87 -13.92 2.78 -7.38
N PHE A 88 -13.72 3.30 -6.16
CA PHE A 88 -12.83 2.74 -5.12
C PHE A 88 -13.48 2.62 -3.73
N GLY A 89 -14.82 2.73 -3.63
CA GLY A 89 -15.51 2.76 -2.34
C GLY A 89 -15.26 1.50 -1.48
N ARG A 90 -15.13 0.34 -2.12
CA ARG A 90 -14.83 -0.92 -1.43
C ARG A 90 -13.40 -0.91 -0.88
N GLU A 91 -12.43 -0.60 -1.72
CA GLU A 91 -11.01 -0.56 -1.40
C GLU A 91 -10.74 0.44 -0.27
N LEU A 92 -11.43 1.59 -0.28
CA LEU A 92 -11.36 2.57 0.79
C LEU A 92 -11.93 2.05 2.12
N ALA A 93 -13.08 1.38 2.09
CA ALA A 93 -13.66 0.79 3.29
C ALA A 93 -12.73 -0.28 3.89
N GLU A 94 -12.17 -1.16 3.06
CA GLU A 94 -11.21 -2.19 3.47
C GLU A 94 -9.92 -1.57 4.05
N THR A 95 -9.38 -0.53 3.40
CA THR A 95 -8.20 0.19 3.91
C THR A 95 -8.50 0.87 5.25
N ARG A 96 -9.66 1.50 5.39
CA ARG A 96 -10.06 2.15 6.65
C ARG A 96 -10.13 1.14 7.79
N GLU A 97 -10.78 0.00 7.58
CA GLU A 97 -10.87 -1.06 8.59
C GLU A 97 -9.50 -1.57 9.00
N TRP A 98 -8.62 -1.79 8.02
CA TRP A 98 -7.26 -2.24 8.28
C TRP A 98 -6.45 -1.22 9.10
N VAL A 99 -6.44 0.06 8.71
CA VAL A 99 -5.72 1.12 9.42
C VAL A 99 -6.20 1.25 10.87
N VAL A 100 -7.51 1.16 11.10
CA VAL A 100 -8.08 1.19 12.46
C VAL A 100 -7.59 -0.01 13.29
N GLY A 101 -7.51 -1.19 12.69
CA GLY A 101 -6.95 -2.39 13.31
C GLY A 101 -5.49 -2.23 13.71
N GLU A 102 -4.64 -1.75 12.79
CA GLU A 102 -3.21 -1.51 13.05
C GLU A 102 -2.99 -0.46 14.15
N LEU A 103 -3.77 0.63 14.13
CA LEU A 103 -3.71 1.66 15.18
C LEU A 103 -4.09 1.07 16.55
N ALA A 104 -5.14 0.27 16.64
CA ALA A 104 -5.53 -0.38 17.88
C ALA A 104 -4.41 -1.28 18.43
N GLN A 105 -3.76 -2.06 17.56
CA GLN A 105 -2.61 -2.90 17.94
C GLN A 105 -1.42 -2.06 18.43
N TYR A 106 -1.11 -0.96 17.72
CA TYR A 106 -0.05 -0.03 18.10
C TYR A 106 -0.28 0.55 19.51
N TYR A 107 -1.49 1.04 19.78
CA TYR A 107 -1.84 1.56 21.11
C TYR A 107 -1.74 0.48 22.20
N LEU A 108 -2.19 -0.76 21.92
CA LEU A 108 -2.08 -1.86 22.88
C LEU A 108 -0.62 -2.22 23.19
N LYS A 109 0.26 -2.22 22.19
CA LYS A 109 1.70 -2.50 22.34
C LYS A 109 2.39 -1.41 23.16
N ASN A 110 2.06 -0.15 22.90
CA ASN A 110 2.69 0.99 23.57
C ASN A 110 2.13 1.28 24.96
N ARG A 111 0.94 0.78 25.31
CA ARG A 111 0.38 0.89 26.67
C ARG A 111 1.00 -0.08 27.67
N ARG A 112 1.71 -1.12 27.21
CA ARG A 112 2.38 -2.14 28.04
C ARG A 112 3.87 -1.87 28.30
N ARG A 113 4.39 -0.72 27.84
CA ARG A 113 5.71 -0.19 28.18
C ARG A 113 5.55 0.98 29.13
#